data_AF-A0A519G663-F1
#
_entry.id   AF-A0A519G663-F1
#
_cell.length_a   1.000
_cell.length_b   1.000
_cell.length_c   1.000
_cell.angle_alpha   90.00
_cell.angle_beta   90.00
_cell.angle_gamma   90.00
#
_symmetry.space_group_name_H-M   'P 1'
#
loop_
_entity.id
_entity.type
_entity.pdbx_description
1 polymer ?
#
loop_
_entity_poly.entity_id
_entity_poly.type
_entity_poly.pdbx_seq_one_letter_code
_entity_poly.pdbx_strand_id
1 'polypeptide(L)'
;MTVRFEPVSFRFDYGDGATRDVASGGATWEAAGAAQFTPTDTSHVYAERGTYTVRAAVSFRVDVDFGGGWERVPGVLVLPAGESTVEVFEAHTALVERSCHEDPHGTGC
;
A
#
# COMPACT_ATOMS: atom_id res chain seq x y z
N MET A 1 5.74 26.63 22.29
CA MET A 1 6.17 25.23 22.14
C MET A 1 5.75 24.77 20.77
N THR A 2 6.70 24.28 19.98
CA THR A 2 6.45 23.80 18.61
C THR A 2 7.03 22.40 18.48
N VAL A 3 6.36 21.53 17.74
CA VAL A 3 6.79 20.15 17.50
C VAL A 3 6.84 19.92 16.00
N ARG A 4 7.88 19.24 15.52
CA ARG A 4 8.03 18.82 14.13
C ARG A 4 8.12 17.29 14.05
N PHE A 5 7.34 16.72 13.14
CA PHE A 5 7.35 15.30 12.83
C PHE A 5 7.93 15.10 11.43
N GLU A 6 8.99 14.30 11.34
CA GLU A 6 9.63 13.93 10.08
C GLU A 6 9.42 12.43 9.84
N PRO A 7 8.71 12.00 8.78
CA PRO A 7 8.56 10.60 8.48
C PRO A 7 9.91 10.01 8.04
N VAL A 8 10.29 8.88 8.65
CA VAL A 8 11.57 8.21 8.37
C VAL A 8 11.42 6.81 7.81
N SER A 9 10.25 6.19 7.95
CA SER A 9 9.94 4.87 7.37
C SER A 9 8.44 4.62 7.34
N PHE A 10 8.00 3.81 6.40
CA PHE A 10 6.62 3.38 6.22
C PHE A 10 6.57 1.87 6.24
N ARG A 11 5.71 1.32 7.11
CA ARG A 11 5.50 -0.11 7.27
C ARG A 11 4.15 -0.49 6.68
N PHE A 12 4.15 -1.47 5.79
CA PHE A 12 2.96 -2.11 5.24
C PHE A 12 2.82 -3.50 5.83
N ASP A 13 1.64 -3.81 6.35
CA ASP A 13 1.19 -5.15 6.70
C ASP A 13 0.14 -5.56 5.67
N TYR A 14 0.39 -6.62 4.92
CA TYR A 14 -0.46 -7.04 3.81
C TYR A 14 -1.63 -7.94 4.24
N GLY A 15 -1.72 -8.29 5.53
CA GLY A 15 -2.82 -9.08 6.07
C GLY A 15 -2.74 -10.58 5.80
N ASP A 16 -1.75 -11.04 5.04
CA ASP A 16 -1.40 -12.46 4.84
C ASP A 16 -0.19 -12.89 5.70
N GLY A 17 0.21 -12.04 6.64
CA GLY A 17 1.39 -12.24 7.50
C GLY A 17 2.68 -11.66 6.92
N ALA A 18 2.70 -11.26 5.65
CA ALA A 18 3.82 -10.54 5.08
C ALA A 18 3.78 -9.07 5.48
N THR A 19 4.96 -8.50 5.78
CA THR A 19 5.11 -7.08 6.05
C THR A 19 6.34 -6.53 5.35
N ARG A 20 6.31 -5.23 5.02
CA ARG A 20 7.43 -4.56 4.35
C ARG A 20 7.63 -3.16 4.91
N ASP A 21 8.89 -2.83 5.16
CA ASP A 21 9.32 -1.48 5.51
C ASP A 21 9.96 -0.83 4.28
N VAL A 22 9.52 0.39 3.95
CA VAL A 22 9.98 1.16 2.80
C VAL A 22 10.28 2.61 3.19
N ALA A 23 11.05 3.30 2.35
CA ALA A 23 11.47 4.68 2.61
C ALA A 23 10.39 5.72 2.24
N SER A 24 9.38 5.35 1.45
CA SER A 24 8.30 6.24 1.03
C SER A 24 6.93 5.61 1.21
N GLY A 25 5.88 6.42 1.37
CA GLY A 25 4.49 5.95 1.41
C GLY A 25 3.95 5.44 0.07
N GLY A 26 4.78 5.44 -0.98
CA GLY A 26 4.36 5.15 -2.34
C GLY A 26 3.69 6.34 -3.04
N ALA A 27 3.32 6.12 -4.30
CA ALA A 27 2.58 7.05 -5.13
C ALA A 27 1.59 6.26 -6.01
N THR A 28 0.57 6.93 -6.54
CA THR A 28 -0.29 6.32 -7.55
C THR A 28 0.51 6.04 -8.82
N TRP A 29 0.11 5.04 -9.61
CA TRP A 29 0.73 4.78 -10.90
C TRP A 29 0.68 5.99 -11.83
N GLU A 30 -0.43 6.74 -11.83
CA GLU A 30 -0.57 7.98 -12.59
C GLU A 30 0.48 9.02 -12.19
N ALA A 31 0.64 9.28 -10.88
CA ALA A 31 1.64 10.23 -10.39
C ALA A 31 3.08 9.77 -10.67
N ALA A 32 3.30 8.45 -10.75
CA ALA A 32 4.57 7.85 -11.14
C ALA A 32 4.78 7.76 -12.66
N GLY A 33 3.78 8.11 -13.48
CA GLY A 33 3.82 7.92 -14.93
C GLY A 33 3.94 6.45 -15.37
N ALA A 34 3.49 5.52 -14.52
CA ALA A 34 3.61 4.08 -14.72
C ALA A 34 2.28 3.48 -15.20
N ALA A 35 2.36 2.35 -15.92
CA ALA A 35 1.17 1.57 -16.26
C ALA A 35 0.58 0.92 -15.00
N GLN A 36 -0.74 0.69 -14.99
CA GLN A 36 -1.38 -0.07 -13.92
C GLN A 36 -0.73 -1.45 -13.77
N PHE A 37 -0.65 -1.93 -12.53
CA PHE A 37 0.04 -3.17 -12.15
C PHE A 37 1.56 -3.19 -12.36
N THR A 38 2.19 -2.05 -12.67
CA THR A 38 3.65 -1.95 -12.60
C THR A 38 4.11 -2.10 -11.15
N PRO A 39 5.05 -3.01 -10.83
CA PRO A 39 5.56 -3.14 -9.48
C PRO A 39 6.17 -1.84 -8.94
N THR A 40 5.81 -1.50 -7.71
CA THR A 40 6.33 -0.38 -6.91
C THR A 40 7.00 -0.92 -5.64
N ASP A 41 7.69 -0.05 -4.89
CA ASP A 41 8.28 -0.43 -3.61
C ASP A 41 7.25 -0.93 -2.58
N THR A 42 6.00 -0.48 -2.69
CA THR A 42 4.89 -0.87 -1.81
C THR A 42 4.12 -2.09 -2.31
N SER A 43 4.48 -2.64 -3.47
CA SER A 43 3.78 -3.77 -4.09
C SER A 43 4.01 -5.09 -3.35
N HIS A 44 3.00 -5.97 -3.44
CA HIS A 44 2.98 -7.30 -2.84
C HIS A 44 2.23 -8.29 -3.74
N VAL A 45 2.61 -9.57 -3.66
CA VAL A 45 1.98 -10.67 -4.41
C VAL A 45 1.40 -11.65 -3.40
N TYR A 46 0.08 -11.84 -3.47
CA TYR A 46 -0.62 -12.83 -2.64
C TYR A 46 -0.57 -14.20 -3.30
N ALA A 47 -0.32 -15.23 -2.49
CA ALA A 47 -0.24 -16.61 -2.95
C ALA A 47 -1.62 -17.28 -3.10
N GLU A 48 -2.60 -16.82 -2.35
CA GLU A 48 -3.93 -17.42 -2.29
C GLU A 48 -5.03 -16.38 -2.59
N ARG A 49 -6.16 -16.86 -3.12
CA ARG A 49 -7.36 -16.04 -3.31
C ARG A 49 -7.98 -15.72 -1.96
N GLY A 50 -8.49 -14.52 -1.80
CA GLY A 50 -9.14 -14.11 -0.56
C GLY A 50 -9.28 -12.61 -0.40
N THR A 51 -9.83 -12.21 0.72
CA THR A 51 -9.96 -10.80 1.12
C THR A 51 -8.94 -10.52 2.21
N TYR A 52 -8.08 -9.52 1.98
CA TYR A 52 -7.02 -9.14 2.89
C TYR A 52 -7.19 -7.69 3.33
N THR A 53 -6.93 -7.40 4.62
CA THR A 53 -6.87 -6.03 5.14
C THR A 53 -5.42 -5.58 5.19
N VAL A 54 -5.05 -4.69 4.28
CA VAL A 54 -3.75 -4.05 4.23
C VAL A 54 -3.72 -2.87 5.20
N ARG A 55 -2.70 -2.80 6.04
CA ARG A 55 -2.51 -1.71 7.02
C ARG A 55 -1.18 -1.01 6.79
N ALA A 56 -1.17 0.30 6.98
CA ALA A 56 0.04 1.10 6.91
C ALA A 56 0.30 1.81 8.25
N ALA A 57 1.58 1.91 8.62
CA ALA A 57 2.04 2.70 9.75
C ALA A 57 3.25 3.55 9.33
N VAL A 58 3.39 4.74 9.90
CA VAL A 58 4.53 5.64 9.64
C VAL A 58 5.35 5.76 10.91
N SER A 59 6.67 5.60 10.77
CA SER A 59 7.63 5.93 11.82
C SER A 59 8.09 7.36 11.65
N PHE A 60 7.92 8.18 12.69
CA PHE A 60 8.33 9.57 12.73
C PHE A 60 9.52 9.76 13.66
N ARG A 61 10.45 10.61 13.22
CA ARG A 61 11.42 11.29 14.06
C ARG A 61 10.81 12.60 14.53
N VAL A 62 11.00 12.93 15.80
CA VAL A 62 10.36 14.09 16.44
C VAL A 62 11.42 15.05 16.94
N ASP A 63 11.28 16.32 16.58
CA ASP A 63 12.04 17.43 17.17
C ASP A 63 11.07 18.37 17.89
N VAL A 64 11.47 18.92 19.05
CA VAL A 64 10.67 19.82 19.87
C VAL A 64 11.43 21.10 20.17
N ASP A 65 10.72 22.23 20.22
CA ASP A 65 11.26 23.53 20.67
C ASP A 65 10.36 24.12 21.77
N PHE A 66 10.96 24.33 22.94
CA PHE A 66 10.32 24.94 24.12
C PHE A 66 10.56 26.46 24.22
N GLY A 67 11.17 27.09 23.20
CA GLY A 67 11.60 28.49 23.18
C GLY A 67 13.12 28.68 23.26
N GLY A 68 13.89 27.59 23.18
CA GLY A 68 15.36 27.58 23.32
C GLY A 68 16.10 27.00 22.11
N GLY A 69 15.37 26.59 21.07
CA GLY A 69 15.89 25.89 19.90
C GLY A 69 15.37 24.46 19.80
N TRP A 70 15.66 23.82 18.67
CA TRP A 70 15.20 22.47 18.37
C TRP A 70 16.05 21.40 19.08
N GLU A 71 15.39 20.53 19.82
CA GLU A 71 15.97 19.34 20.44
C GLU A 71 15.35 18.06 19.85
N ARG A 72 16.19 17.07 19.56
CA ARG A 72 15.77 15.76 19.07
C ARG A 72 15.20 14.93 20.23
N VAL A 73 13.98 14.43 20.06
CA VAL A 73 13.43 13.40 20.96
C VAL A 73 14.07 12.05 20.62
N PRO A 74 14.68 11.33 21.59
CA PRO A 74 15.25 10.00 21.34
C PRO A 74 14.17 8.99 20.93
N GLY A 75 14.46 8.21 19.88
CA GLY A 75 13.59 7.15 19.39
C GLY A 75 12.76 7.52 18.15
N VAL A 76 11.76 6.69 17.86
CA VAL A 76 10.79 6.89 16.78
C VAL A 76 9.38 6.75 17.33
N LEU A 77 8.48 7.60 16.84
CA LEU A 77 7.05 7.53 17.11
C LEU A 77 6.36 6.80 15.95
N VAL A 78 5.73 5.66 16.22
CA VAL A 78 4.99 4.91 15.20
C VAL A 78 3.51 5.26 15.29
N LEU A 79 2.92 5.71 14.19
CA LEU A 79 1.49 6.05 14.09
C LEU A 79 0.82 5.25 12.97
N PRO A 80 -0.41 4.75 13.16
CA PRO A 80 -1.18 4.15 12.08
C PRO A 80 -1.51 5.21 11.03
N ALA A 81 -1.34 4.87 9.76
CA ALA A 81 -1.59 5.74 8.62
C ALA A 81 -2.97 5.50 7.99
N GLY A 82 -3.45 4.25 8.04
CA GLY A 82 -4.73 3.84 7.47
C GLY A 82 -4.75 2.35 7.15
N GLU A 83 -5.91 1.88 6.73
CA GLU A 83 -6.11 0.51 6.25
C GLU A 83 -7.01 0.49 5.01
N SER A 84 -6.86 -0.55 4.20
CA SER A 84 -7.66 -0.78 3.00
C SER A 84 -7.89 -2.26 2.79
N THR A 85 -9.03 -2.62 2.19
CA THR A 85 -9.36 -4.00 1.88
C THR A 85 -9.04 -4.29 0.42
N VAL A 86 -8.31 -5.39 0.18
CA VAL A 86 -7.98 -5.89 -1.15
C VAL A 86 -8.62 -7.26 -1.33
N GLU A 87 -9.27 -7.47 -2.47
CA GLU A 87 -9.78 -8.77 -2.88
C GLU A 87 -8.88 -9.36 -3.98
N VAL A 88 -8.38 -10.56 -3.72
CA VAL A 88 -7.48 -11.30 -4.60
C VAL A 88 -8.27 -12.38 -5.30
N PHE A 89 -8.39 -12.25 -6.61
CA PHE A 89 -9.06 -13.20 -7.50
C PHE A 89 -8.05 -13.91 -8.39
N GLU A 90 -8.47 -15.05 -8.92
CA GLU A 90 -7.76 -15.74 -10.01
C GLU A 90 -8.55 -15.52 -11.29
N ALA A 91 -7.85 -15.11 -12.35
CA ALA A 91 -8.43 -14.96 -13.68
C ALA A 91 -8.01 -16.13 -14.55
N HIS A 92 -8.98 -16.81 -15.14
CA HIS A 92 -8.75 -17.81 -16.18
C HIS A 92 -9.10 -17.21 -17.54
N THR A 93 -8.19 -17.32 -18.50
CA THR A 93 -8.47 -16.92 -19.88
C THR A 93 -8.95 -18.14 -20.68
N ALA A 94 -10.14 -18.03 -21.29
CA ALA A 94 -10.62 -19.00 -22.26
C ALA A 94 -10.69 -18.35 -23.65
N LEU A 95 -10.32 -19.10 -24.70
CA LEU A 95 -10.60 -18.69 -26.07
C LEU A 95 -12.08 -18.94 -26.34
N VAL A 96 -12.81 -17.88 -26.69
CA VAL A 96 -14.22 -17.94 -27.08
C VAL A 96 -14.37 -17.69 -28.57
N GLU A 97 -15.28 -18.42 -29.21
CA GLU A 97 -15.58 -18.23 -30.64
C GLU A 97 -16.41 -16.96 -30.90
N ARG A 98 -17.19 -16.52 -29.91
CA ARG A 98 -18.16 -15.42 -30.00
C ARG A 98 -18.02 -14.48 -28.79
N SER A 99 -18.29 -13.19 -28.99
CA SER A 99 -18.25 -12.18 -27.91
C SER A 99 -19.45 -12.32 -26.96
N CYS A 100 -19.38 -11.72 -25.76
CA CYS A 100 -20.50 -11.72 -24.81
C CYS A 100 -21.76 -11.01 -25.32
N HIS A 101 -21.64 -10.14 -26.32
CA HIS A 101 -22.81 -9.56 -26.96
C HIS A 101 -23.50 -10.57 -27.89
N GLU A 102 -22.73 -11.47 -28.51
CA GLU A 102 -23.25 -12.47 -29.47
C GLU A 102 -23.73 -13.75 -28.77
N ASP A 103 -23.09 -14.13 -27.67
CA ASP A 103 -23.51 -15.24 -26.81
C ASP A 103 -23.36 -14.86 -25.32
N PRO A 104 -24.40 -14.28 -24.71
CA PRO A 104 -24.38 -13.84 -23.32
C PRO A 104 -24.22 -14.99 -22.29
N HIS A 105 -24.31 -16.24 -22.74
CA HIS A 105 -24.16 -17.43 -21.89
C HIS A 105 -22.87 -18.22 -22.21
N GLY A 106 -21.98 -17.67 -23.03
CA GLY A 106 -20.70 -18.30 -23.37
C GLY A 106 -19.68 -18.23 -22.23
N THR A 107 -18.70 -19.13 -22.19
CA THR A 107 -17.71 -19.32 -21.10
C THR A 107 -16.88 -18.08 -20.69
N GLY A 108 -16.93 -16.98 -21.46
CA GLY A 108 -16.28 -15.69 -21.15
C GLY A 108 -17.22 -14.63 -20.56
N CYS A 109 -18.45 -15.03 -20.26
CA CYS A 109 -19.59 -14.25 -19.78
C CYS A 109 -20.28 -15.08 -18.66
#